data_AF-A0A524NWQ8-F1
#
_entry.id   AF-A0A524NWQ8-F1
#
_cell.length_a   1.000
_cell.length_b   1.000
_cell.length_c   1.000
_cell.angle_alpha   90.00
_cell.angle_beta   90.00
_cell.angle_gamma   90.00
#
_symmetry.space_group_name_H-M   'P 1'
#
loop_
_entity.id
_entity.type
_entity.pdbx_description
1 polymer ?
#
loop_
_entity_poly.entity_id
_entity_poly.type
_entity_poly.pdbx_seq_one_letter_code
_entity_poly.pdbx_strand_id
1 'polypeptide(L)'
;MKYRVIQWATGGGGSAAIEGILDHPELELVGCWVHSKEKVGLDAAAIAGREPVGVPATNDVEALLRLDADCVLYSPIMANAAEIERILSAGINIVTPLGWFYPKGLDTAAVEAACRLGGATLHGTGIHPGGITERFPLMFSAMSRAITHIRAEEFSDIRTYDAPQVIGDIMLFGKTPEEAKASPMLHFLGSGFMQSIDMVADTIGVELDSEKRALHE
;
A
#
# COMPACT_ATOMS: atom_id res chain seq x y z
N MET A 1 -22.35 10.37 7.92
CA MET A 1 -21.23 11.29 7.58
C MET A 1 -20.32 10.52 6.64
N LYS A 2 -19.72 11.17 5.63
CA LYS A 2 -18.79 10.51 4.70
C LYS A 2 -17.37 10.97 5.00
N TYR A 3 -16.40 10.08 4.89
CA TYR A 3 -14.98 10.43 4.92
C TYR A 3 -14.53 10.88 3.53
N ARG A 4 -13.82 11.98 3.48
CA ARG A 4 -13.36 12.68 2.29
C ARG A 4 -11.97 12.17 1.94
N VAL A 5 -11.88 11.45 0.82
CA VAL A 5 -10.68 10.69 0.42
C VAL A 5 -10.05 11.30 -0.82
N ILE A 6 -8.73 11.46 -0.79
CA ILE A 6 -7.92 11.77 -1.96
C ILE A 6 -7.28 10.47 -2.45
N GLN A 7 -7.44 10.15 -3.73
CA GLN A 7 -6.68 9.08 -4.35
C GLN A 7 -5.30 9.60 -4.77
N TRP A 8 -4.21 8.90 -4.42
CA TRP A 8 -2.86 9.24 -4.87
C TRP A 8 -2.30 8.23 -5.86
N ALA A 9 -2.05 8.69 -7.09
CA ALA A 9 -1.68 7.90 -8.26
C ALA A 9 -2.81 6.98 -8.79
N THR A 10 -2.81 6.76 -10.11
CA THR A 10 -3.92 6.15 -10.86
C THR A 10 -3.45 5.03 -11.80
N GLY A 11 -2.54 4.17 -11.31
CA GLY A 11 -2.23 2.89 -11.97
C GLY A 11 -3.35 1.86 -11.70
N GLY A 12 -3.15 0.59 -12.08
CA GLY A 12 -4.18 -0.45 -11.90
C GLY A 12 -4.76 -0.53 -10.48
N GLY A 13 -3.91 -0.52 -9.45
CA GLY A 13 -4.36 -0.47 -8.06
C GLY A 13 -5.05 0.85 -7.68
N GLY A 14 -4.61 1.98 -8.25
CA GLY A 14 -5.22 3.29 -8.03
C GLY A 14 -6.59 3.45 -8.68
N SER A 15 -6.81 2.85 -9.85
CA SER A 15 -8.13 2.81 -10.50
C SER A 15 -9.11 1.94 -9.72
N ALA A 16 -8.68 0.75 -9.28
CA ALA A 16 -9.50 -0.11 -8.40
C ALA A 16 -9.83 0.59 -7.07
N ALA A 17 -8.89 1.36 -6.53
CA ALA A 17 -9.10 2.19 -5.35
C ALA A 17 -10.14 3.31 -5.59
N ILE A 18 -10.11 4.00 -6.73
CA ILE A 18 -11.14 4.98 -7.11
C ILE A 18 -12.51 4.31 -7.16
N GLU A 19 -12.64 3.17 -7.83
CA GLU A 19 -13.89 2.40 -7.87
C GLU A 19 -14.38 2.07 -6.46
N GLY A 20 -13.50 1.54 -5.60
CA GLY A 20 -13.82 1.21 -4.22
C GLY A 20 -14.29 2.41 -3.39
N ILE A 21 -13.66 3.58 -3.54
CA ILE A 21 -14.08 4.82 -2.87
C ILE A 21 -15.48 5.23 -3.34
N LEU A 22 -15.73 5.18 -4.65
CA LEU A 22 -17.01 5.59 -5.24
C LEU A 22 -18.16 4.63 -4.88
N ASP A 23 -17.87 3.34 -4.68
CA ASP A 23 -18.87 2.33 -4.33
C ASP A 23 -19.13 2.23 -2.81
N HIS A 24 -18.31 2.86 -1.98
CA HIS A 24 -18.47 2.79 -0.53
C HIS A 24 -19.43 3.87 0.00
N PRO A 25 -20.49 3.50 0.75
CA PRO A 25 -21.52 4.45 1.19
C PRO A 25 -21.00 5.53 2.15
N GLU A 26 -19.90 5.25 2.85
CA GLU A 26 -19.27 6.14 3.83
C GLU A 26 -18.05 6.89 3.29
N LEU A 27 -17.70 6.74 2.01
CA LEU A 27 -16.57 7.47 1.41
C LEU A 27 -17.05 8.46 0.35
N GLU A 28 -16.23 9.50 0.15
CA GLU A 28 -16.40 10.53 -0.88
C GLU A 28 -15.04 10.80 -1.52
N LEU A 29 -14.93 10.64 -2.84
CA LEU A 29 -13.73 11.03 -3.57
C LEU A 29 -13.72 12.55 -3.74
N VAL A 30 -12.73 13.23 -3.15
CA VAL A 30 -12.64 14.71 -3.17
C VAL A 30 -11.43 15.24 -3.92
N GLY A 31 -10.46 14.39 -4.23
CA GLY A 31 -9.27 14.75 -4.97
C GLY A 31 -8.60 13.52 -5.59
N CYS A 32 -7.80 13.77 -6.62
CA CYS A 32 -7.04 12.74 -7.32
C CYS A 32 -5.69 13.30 -7.76
N TRP A 33 -4.61 12.73 -7.24
CA TRP A 33 -3.25 13.07 -7.65
C TRP A 33 -2.79 12.18 -8.80
N VAL A 34 -2.18 12.79 -9.82
CA VAL A 34 -1.58 12.09 -10.97
C VAL A 34 -0.17 12.57 -11.26
N HIS A 35 0.70 11.63 -11.64
CA HIS A 35 2.08 11.94 -12.06
C HIS A 35 2.14 12.48 -13.51
N SER A 36 1.40 11.85 -14.42
CA SER A 36 1.39 12.16 -15.85
C SER A 36 0.63 13.43 -16.16
N LYS A 37 1.25 14.37 -16.88
CA LYS A 37 0.63 15.66 -17.26
C LYS A 37 -0.62 15.47 -18.12
N GLU A 38 -0.66 14.39 -18.88
CA GLU A 38 -1.75 14.03 -19.79
C GLU A 38 -3.04 13.70 -19.03
N LYS A 39 -2.95 13.32 -17.75
CA LYS A 39 -4.10 13.03 -16.89
C LYS A 39 -4.59 14.25 -16.11
N VAL A 40 -3.84 15.35 -16.10
CA VAL A 40 -4.24 16.56 -15.36
C VAL A 40 -5.49 17.15 -16.01
N GLY A 41 -6.50 17.46 -15.19
CA GLY A 41 -7.80 17.98 -15.61
C GLY A 41 -8.81 16.91 -16.06
N LEU A 42 -8.39 15.66 -16.25
CA LEU A 42 -9.33 14.55 -16.50
C LEU A 42 -10.09 14.21 -15.22
N ASP A 43 -11.33 13.77 -15.35
CA ASP A 43 -12.12 13.32 -14.21
C ASP A 43 -11.54 12.02 -13.63
N ALA A 44 -11.43 11.94 -12.31
CA ALA A 44 -10.86 10.79 -11.61
C ALA A 44 -11.65 9.50 -11.86
N ALA A 45 -12.98 9.57 -11.92
CA ALA A 45 -13.81 8.40 -12.25
C ALA A 45 -13.62 7.97 -13.71
N ALA A 46 -13.48 8.95 -14.62
CA ALA A 46 -13.20 8.65 -16.03
C ALA A 46 -11.82 7.98 -16.23
N ILE A 47 -10.80 8.36 -15.45
CA ILE A 47 -9.50 7.66 -15.44
C ILE A 47 -9.66 6.18 -15.02
N ALA A 48 -10.58 5.91 -14.09
CA ALA A 48 -10.94 4.55 -13.68
C ALA A 48 -11.99 3.89 -14.60
N GLY A 49 -12.30 4.45 -15.77
CA GLY A 49 -13.23 3.87 -16.73
C GLY A 49 -14.71 3.98 -16.33
N ARG A 50 -15.06 4.90 -15.44
CA ARG A 50 -16.44 5.14 -14.96
C ARG A 50 -16.97 6.49 -15.44
N GLU A 51 -18.28 6.70 -15.31
CA GLU A 51 -18.89 7.99 -15.64
C GLU A 51 -18.31 9.12 -14.78
N PRO A 52 -18.05 10.32 -15.34
CA PRO A 52 -17.46 11.43 -14.61
C PRO A 52 -18.27 11.84 -13.37
N VAL A 53 -17.55 12.15 -12.28
CA VAL A 53 -18.16 12.54 -10.99
C VAL A 53 -17.87 13.99 -10.58
N GLY A 54 -17.15 14.74 -11.41
CA GLY A 54 -16.79 16.13 -11.18
C GLY A 54 -15.51 16.33 -10.35
N VAL A 55 -14.63 15.33 -10.27
CA VAL A 55 -13.37 15.40 -9.50
C VAL A 55 -12.19 15.43 -10.48
N PRO A 56 -11.68 16.62 -10.86
CA PRO A 56 -10.55 16.70 -11.78
C PRO A 56 -9.25 16.27 -11.10
N ALA A 57 -8.49 15.41 -11.79
CA ALA A 57 -7.16 15.01 -11.36
C ALA A 57 -6.16 16.18 -11.51
N THR A 58 -5.19 16.25 -10.61
CA THR A 58 -4.15 17.28 -10.60
C THR A 58 -2.79 16.69 -10.22
N ASN A 59 -1.71 17.37 -10.57
CA ASN A 59 -0.37 17.10 -10.05
C ASN A 59 0.08 18.17 -9.04
N ASP A 60 -0.79 19.13 -8.70
CA ASP A 60 -0.55 20.14 -7.67
C ASP A 60 -0.84 19.55 -6.29
N VAL A 61 0.22 19.15 -5.60
CA VAL A 61 0.18 18.65 -4.23
C VAL A 61 -0.45 19.67 -3.28
N GLU A 62 -0.12 20.96 -3.42
CA GLU A 62 -0.61 21.99 -2.51
C GLU A 62 -2.11 22.26 -2.70
N ALA A 63 -2.61 22.14 -3.91
CA ALA A 63 -4.05 22.19 -4.15
C ALA A 63 -4.78 21.06 -3.43
N LEU A 64 -4.22 19.85 -3.43
CA LEU A 64 -4.81 18.69 -2.76
C LEU A 64 -4.73 18.80 -1.23
N LEU A 65 -3.62 19.27 -0.67
CA LEU A 65 -3.46 19.44 0.78
C LEU A 65 -4.34 20.55 1.37
N ARG A 66 -4.81 21.49 0.54
CA ARG A 66 -5.80 22.51 0.95
C ARG A 66 -7.24 22.00 0.92
N LEU A 67 -7.48 20.82 0.36
CA LEU A 67 -8.79 20.20 0.46
C LEU A 67 -9.03 19.79 1.91
N ASP A 68 -10.27 19.96 2.36
CA ASP A 68 -10.73 19.44 3.64
C ASP A 68 -10.88 17.91 3.55
N ALA A 69 -9.76 17.18 3.47
CA ALA A 69 -9.76 15.72 3.29
C ALA A 69 -9.38 15.01 4.59
N ASP A 70 -10.07 13.92 4.88
CA ASP A 70 -9.81 13.10 6.07
C ASP A 70 -8.64 12.14 5.86
N CYS A 71 -8.48 11.64 4.63
CA CYS A 71 -7.51 10.59 4.31
C CYS A 71 -7.01 10.67 2.86
N VAL A 72 -5.76 10.28 2.65
CA VAL A 72 -5.16 9.96 1.36
C VAL A 72 -4.99 8.45 1.25
N LEU A 73 -5.57 7.86 0.22
CA LEU A 73 -5.23 6.50 -0.20
C LEU A 73 -3.99 6.57 -1.08
N TYR A 74 -2.83 6.29 -0.48
CA TYR A 74 -1.52 6.53 -1.07
C TYR A 74 -1.00 5.26 -1.76
N SER A 75 -1.07 5.20 -3.09
CA SER A 75 -0.70 4.01 -3.86
C SER A 75 0.10 4.28 -5.16
N PRO A 76 1.20 5.07 -5.13
CA PRO A 76 2.18 5.07 -6.22
C PRO A 76 2.94 3.72 -6.32
N ILE A 77 3.83 3.58 -7.31
CA ILE A 77 4.67 2.37 -7.45
C ILE A 77 5.66 2.23 -6.28
N MET A 78 6.22 3.35 -5.83
CA MET A 78 7.13 3.41 -4.69
C MET A 78 6.72 4.57 -3.79
N ALA A 79 6.88 4.39 -2.48
CA ALA A 79 6.58 5.45 -1.53
C ALA A 79 7.66 6.53 -1.55
N ASN A 80 7.22 7.79 -1.42
CA ASN A 80 8.09 8.95 -1.27
C ASN A 80 7.96 9.50 0.15
N ALA A 81 9.03 9.37 0.95
CA ALA A 81 9.04 9.78 2.35
C ALA A 81 8.67 11.27 2.53
N ALA A 82 9.17 12.15 1.66
CA ALA A 82 8.86 13.58 1.75
C ALA A 82 7.38 13.89 1.44
N GLU A 83 6.75 13.13 0.54
CA GLU A 83 5.31 13.26 0.29
C GLU A 83 4.49 12.78 1.49
N ILE A 84 4.83 11.61 2.04
CA ILE A 84 4.19 11.05 3.23
C ILE A 84 4.29 12.02 4.41
N GLU A 85 5.48 12.52 4.71
CA GLU A 85 5.71 13.49 5.79
C GLU A 85 4.92 14.78 5.57
N ARG A 86 4.86 15.29 4.34
CA ARG A 86 4.12 16.52 4.01
C ARG A 86 2.61 16.33 4.19
N ILE A 87 2.05 15.22 3.70
CA ILE A 87 0.62 14.89 3.84
C ILE A 87 0.26 14.74 5.32
N LEU A 88 1.03 13.95 6.06
CA LEU A 88 0.79 13.72 7.50
C LEU A 88 0.91 15.01 8.30
N SER A 89 1.91 15.84 8.01
CA SER A 89 2.10 17.13 8.69
C SER A 89 0.97 18.13 8.40
N ALA A 90 0.27 17.99 7.28
CA ALA A 90 -0.92 18.77 6.95
C ALA A 90 -2.17 18.30 7.71
N GLY A 91 -2.08 17.23 8.51
CA GLY A 91 -3.19 16.69 9.30
C GLY A 91 -4.07 15.69 8.56
N ILE A 92 -3.63 15.21 7.39
CA ILE A 92 -4.38 14.25 6.58
C ILE A 92 -3.86 12.84 6.85
N ASN A 93 -4.76 11.90 7.17
CA ASN A 93 -4.39 10.50 7.41
C ASN A 93 -3.93 9.84 6.11
N ILE A 94 -3.13 8.77 6.22
CA ILE A 94 -2.69 7.99 5.08
C ILE A 94 -3.01 6.52 5.29
N VAL A 95 -3.62 5.90 4.28
CA VAL A 95 -3.70 4.44 4.13
C VAL A 95 -2.88 4.06 2.91
N THR A 96 -2.01 3.04 3.02
CA THR A 96 -1.11 2.68 1.92
C THR A 96 -0.80 1.17 1.86
N PRO A 97 -0.68 0.59 0.65
CA PRO A 97 -0.19 -0.78 0.45
C PRO A 97 1.33 -0.88 0.27
N LEU A 98 2.09 0.17 0.56
CA LEU A 98 3.52 0.25 0.20
C LEU A 98 4.50 -0.03 1.33
N GLY A 99 4.04 -0.23 2.56
CA GLY A 99 4.92 -0.43 3.71
C GLY A 99 4.24 -0.07 5.03
N TRP A 100 5.04 0.00 6.10
CA TRP A 100 4.58 0.31 7.47
C TRP A 100 3.48 -0.62 8.00
N PHE A 101 3.47 -1.86 7.54
CA PHE A 101 2.50 -2.88 7.98
C PHE A 101 2.76 -3.25 9.44
N TYR A 102 4.04 -3.43 9.79
CA TYR A 102 4.50 -3.64 11.15
C TYR A 102 5.93 -3.10 11.25
N PRO A 103 6.12 -1.82 11.62
CA PRO A 103 7.38 -1.11 11.40
C PRO A 103 8.48 -1.45 12.43
N LYS A 104 8.47 -2.66 12.99
CA LYS A 104 9.50 -3.15 13.91
C LYS A 104 10.85 -3.17 13.19
N GLY A 105 11.84 -2.48 13.77
CA GLY A 105 13.18 -2.38 13.19
C GLY A 105 13.31 -1.38 12.03
N LEU A 106 12.25 -0.64 11.68
CA LEU A 106 12.32 0.47 10.74
C LEU A 106 12.62 1.78 11.49
N ASP A 107 13.40 2.68 10.88
CA ASP A 107 13.48 4.06 11.35
C ASP A 107 12.19 4.79 10.97
N THR A 108 11.38 5.09 11.99
CA THR A 108 10.08 5.75 11.84
C THR A 108 10.07 7.16 12.40
N ALA A 109 11.20 7.67 12.90
CA ALA A 109 11.24 8.90 13.69
C ALA A 109 10.66 10.12 12.94
N ALA A 110 10.99 10.25 11.66
CA ALA A 110 10.51 11.34 10.81
C ALA A 110 8.98 11.23 10.56
N VAL A 111 8.51 10.04 10.19
CA VAL A 111 7.07 9.79 9.94
C VAL A 111 6.26 9.99 11.21
N GLU A 112 6.72 9.50 12.36
CA GLU A 112 6.03 9.73 13.63
C GLU A 112 6.00 11.22 14.02
N ALA A 113 7.08 11.96 13.75
CA ALA A 113 7.11 13.40 13.99
C ALA A 113 6.07 14.12 13.13
N ALA A 114 5.94 13.74 11.85
CA ALA A 114 4.92 14.27 10.96
C ALA A 114 3.49 13.92 11.42
N CYS A 115 3.25 12.66 11.82
CA CYS A 115 1.98 12.23 12.43
C CYS A 115 1.62 13.10 13.64
N ARG A 116 2.57 13.32 14.56
CA ARG A 116 2.36 14.15 15.75
C ARG A 116 2.11 15.62 15.41
N LEU A 117 2.80 16.16 14.41
CA LEU A 117 2.65 17.55 13.99
C LEU A 117 1.26 17.83 13.42
N GLY A 118 0.77 16.96 12.52
CA GLY A 118 -0.55 17.12 11.93
C GLY A 118 -1.70 16.55 12.76
N GLY A 119 -1.42 15.75 13.79
CA GLY A 119 -2.44 14.96 14.47
C GLY A 119 -3.03 13.86 13.58
N ALA A 120 -2.24 13.36 12.63
CA ALA A 120 -2.64 12.38 11.62
C ALA A 120 -2.06 10.99 11.91
N THR A 121 -2.57 9.99 11.20
CA THR A 121 -2.13 8.60 11.30
C THR A 121 -1.68 8.06 9.94
N LEU A 122 -0.70 7.16 9.97
CA LEU A 122 -0.29 6.35 8.82
C LEU A 122 -0.65 4.89 9.10
N HIS A 123 -1.35 4.26 8.16
CA HIS A 123 -1.71 2.85 8.24
C HIS A 123 -1.26 2.10 6.97
N GLY A 124 -0.26 1.23 7.14
CA GLY A 124 0.14 0.27 6.14
C GLY A 124 -0.78 -0.95 6.11
N THR A 125 -1.40 -1.24 4.97
CA THR A 125 -2.29 -2.40 4.81
C THR A 125 -2.42 -2.83 3.35
N GLY A 126 -2.81 -4.08 3.11
CA GLY A 126 -2.94 -4.65 1.78
C GLY A 126 -3.51 -6.07 1.87
N ILE A 127 -3.50 -6.78 0.74
CA ILE A 127 -3.85 -8.22 0.74
C ILE A 127 -2.75 -8.99 1.47
N HIS A 128 -1.50 -8.73 1.12
CA HIS A 128 -0.30 -9.25 1.74
C HIS A 128 0.86 -8.31 1.40
N PRO A 129 1.50 -7.68 2.39
CA PRO A 129 1.22 -7.68 3.83
C PRO A 129 -0.01 -6.87 4.28
N GLY A 130 -0.48 -7.11 5.50
CA GLY A 130 -1.50 -6.33 6.23
C GLY A 130 -2.93 -6.90 6.20
N GLY A 131 -3.13 -8.02 5.52
CA GLY A 131 -4.44 -8.61 5.25
C GLY A 131 -4.48 -10.09 5.57
N ILE A 132 -4.48 -10.92 4.53
CA ILE A 132 -4.72 -12.37 4.60
C ILE A 132 -3.65 -13.08 5.44
N THR A 133 -2.39 -12.69 5.27
CA THR A 133 -1.25 -13.43 5.83
C THR A 133 -1.00 -13.18 7.31
N GLU A 134 -1.63 -12.16 7.89
CA GLU A 134 -1.61 -11.93 9.33
C GLU A 134 -2.98 -12.23 9.94
N ARG A 135 -4.07 -11.69 9.38
CA ARG A 135 -5.40 -11.74 10.02
C ARG A 135 -5.90 -13.17 10.16
N PHE A 136 -5.77 -14.00 9.12
CA PHE A 136 -6.25 -15.38 9.19
C PHE A 136 -5.39 -16.26 10.10
N PRO A 137 -4.04 -16.27 9.96
CA PRO A 137 -3.21 -16.99 10.92
C PRO A 137 -3.47 -16.62 12.38
N LEU A 138 -3.63 -15.33 12.70
CA LEU A 138 -3.93 -14.87 14.05
C LEU A 138 -5.32 -15.33 14.53
N MET A 139 -6.33 -15.25 13.66
CA MET A 139 -7.68 -15.72 13.97
C MET A 139 -7.71 -17.23 14.23
N PHE A 140 -7.06 -18.04 13.38
CA PHE A 140 -6.97 -19.49 13.58
C PHE A 140 -6.12 -19.87 14.81
N SER A 141 -5.08 -19.08 15.10
CA SER A 141 -4.23 -19.26 16.28
C SER A 141 -5.03 -19.16 17.58
N ALA A 142 -5.95 -18.20 17.68
CA ALA A 142 -6.81 -18.04 18.86
C ALA A 142 -7.74 -19.25 19.14
N MET A 143 -8.02 -20.05 18.12
CA MET A 143 -8.84 -21.28 18.23
C MET A 143 -8.00 -22.56 18.40
N SER A 144 -6.68 -22.43 18.46
CA SER A 144 -5.75 -23.55 18.50
C SER A 144 -5.22 -23.77 19.91
N ARG A 145 -5.28 -25.02 20.41
CA ARG A 145 -4.70 -25.38 21.72
C ARG A 145 -3.17 -25.26 21.72
N ALA A 146 -2.54 -25.53 20.59
CA ALA A 146 -1.09 -25.45 20.40
C ALA A 146 -0.79 -25.09 18.94
N ILE A 147 0.14 -24.15 18.75
CA ILE A 147 0.60 -23.68 17.44
C ILE A 147 2.02 -24.22 17.25
N THR A 148 2.20 -25.18 16.33
CA THR A 148 3.52 -25.74 16.01
C THR A 148 4.09 -25.19 14.71
N HIS A 149 3.25 -24.63 13.85
CA HIS A 149 3.65 -24.07 12.56
C HIS A 149 2.56 -23.12 12.03
N ILE A 150 3.00 -22.03 11.40
CA ILE A 150 2.15 -21.12 10.63
C ILE A 150 2.77 -20.98 9.24
N ARG A 151 1.93 -21.12 8.20
CA ARG A 151 2.31 -20.91 6.81
C ARG A 151 1.20 -20.13 6.11
N ALA A 152 1.60 -19.10 5.38
CA ALA A 152 0.76 -18.37 4.46
C ALA A 152 1.45 -18.33 3.09
N GLU A 153 0.67 -18.54 2.04
CA GLU A 153 1.16 -18.52 0.66
C GLU A 153 0.22 -17.68 -0.19
N GLU A 154 0.80 -16.92 -1.11
CA GLU A 154 0.08 -16.08 -2.05
C GLU A 154 0.53 -16.44 -3.46
N PHE A 155 -0.44 -16.62 -4.35
CA PHE A 155 -0.22 -16.92 -5.76
C PHE A 155 -1.05 -15.95 -6.58
N SER A 156 -0.40 -15.28 -7.53
CA SER A 156 -1.05 -14.34 -8.43
C SER A 156 -1.11 -14.90 -9.85
N ASP A 157 -2.29 -14.87 -10.45
CA ASP A 157 -2.44 -15.18 -11.88
C ASP A 157 -2.01 -13.97 -12.70
N ILE A 158 -0.81 -14.05 -13.28
CA ILE A 158 -0.25 -12.97 -14.07
C ILE A 158 -0.82 -12.87 -15.49
N ARG A 159 -1.63 -13.84 -15.94
CA ARG A 159 -2.18 -13.84 -17.32
C ARG A 159 -3.13 -12.67 -17.57
N THR A 160 -3.77 -12.19 -16.52
CA THR A 160 -4.73 -11.09 -16.55
C THR A 160 -4.22 -9.84 -15.83
N TYR A 161 -2.92 -9.79 -15.50
CA TYR A 161 -2.35 -8.66 -14.80
C TYR A 161 -2.05 -7.54 -15.81
N ASP A 162 -2.89 -6.51 -15.84
CA ASP A 162 -2.88 -5.45 -16.85
C ASP A 162 -1.78 -4.38 -16.60
N ALA A 163 -0.54 -4.85 -16.42
CA ALA A 163 0.64 -4.01 -16.24
C ALA A 163 1.88 -4.72 -16.78
N PRO A 164 2.05 -4.82 -18.12
CA PRO A 164 3.10 -5.60 -18.75
C PRO A 164 4.51 -5.13 -18.36
N GLN A 165 4.71 -3.83 -18.09
CA GLN A 165 5.98 -3.30 -17.61
C GLN A 165 6.29 -3.78 -16.19
N VAL A 166 5.29 -3.88 -15.31
CA VAL A 166 5.49 -4.45 -13.98
C VAL A 166 5.88 -5.91 -14.09
N ILE A 167 5.18 -6.68 -14.94
CA ILE A 167 5.47 -8.11 -15.13
C ILE A 167 6.87 -8.33 -15.73
N GLY A 168 7.21 -7.59 -16.78
CA GLY A 168 8.45 -7.79 -17.54
C GLY A 168 9.69 -7.13 -16.93
N ASP A 169 9.55 -5.93 -16.38
CA ASP A 169 10.69 -5.12 -15.94
C ASP A 169 10.88 -5.13 -14.41
N ILE A 170 9.81 -5.35 -13.64
CA ILE A 170 9.88 -5.41 -12.18
C ILE A 170 9.90 -6.88 -11.71
N MET A 171 8.94 -7.69 -12.13
CA MET A 171 8.86 -9.11 -11.77
C MET A 171 9.77 -10.01 -12.63
N LEU A 172 10.35 -9.46 -13.70
CA LEU A 172 11.33 -10.11 -14.58
C LEU A 172 10.83 -11.39 -15.25
N PHE A 173 9.52 -11.51 -15.49
CA PHE A 173 8.99 -12.61 -16.29
C PHE A 173 9.53 -12.54 -17.72
N GLY A 174 10.08 -13.65 -18.20
CA GLY A 174 10.70 -13.78 -19.52
C GLY A 174 12.20 -13.42 -19.57
N LYS A 175 12.82 -13.05 -18.43
CA LYS A 175 14.28 -12.86 -18.30
C LYS A 175 14.97 -14.17 -17.94
N THR A 176 16.31 -14.22 -17.98
CA THR A 176 17.05 -15.42 -17.57
C THR A 176 17.03 -15.61 -16.05
N PRO A 177 17.26 -16.84 -15.54
CA PRO A 177 17.40 -17.07 -14.11
C PRO A 177 18.49 -16.22 -13.45
N GLU A 178 19.59 -15.93 -14.16
CA GLU A 178 20.68 -15.08 -13.68
C GLU A 178 20.24 -13.63 -13.51
N GLU A 179 19.50 -13.09 -14.49
CA GLU A 179 18.93 -11.75 -14.41
C GLU A 179 17.90 -11.65 -13.27
N ALA A 180 17.03 -12.65 -13.12
CA ALA A 180 16.03 -12.70 -12.06
C ALA A 180 16.67 -12.75 -10.67
N LYS A 181 17.72 -13.57 -10.48
CA LYS A 181 18.46 -13.68 -9.20
C LYS A 181 19.19 -12.40 -8.83
N ALA A 182 19.58 -11.58 -9.79
CA ALA A 182 20.21 -10.28 -9.54
C ALA A 182 19.19 -9.18 -9.15
N SER A 183 17.89 -9.49 -9.15
CA SER A 183 16.84 -8.50 -8.88
C SER A 183 16.84 -8.01 -7.43
N PRO A 184 16.78 -6.68 -7.19
CA PRO A 184 16.56 -6.16 -5.86
C PRO A 184 15.15 -6.47 -5.32
N MET A 185 14.23 -6.93 -6.18
CA MET A 185 12.84 -7.18 -5.81
C MET A 185 12.68 -8.29 -4.77
N LEU A 186 13.56 -9.29 -4.75
CA LEU A 186 13.53 -10.34 -3.72
C LEU A 186 13.68 -9.72 -2.33
N HIS A 187 14.62 -8.80 -2.18
CA HIS A 187 14.86 -8.12 -0.90
C HIS A 187 13.76 -7.10 -0.59
N PHE A 188 13.30 -6.35 -1.60
CA PHE A 188 12.24 -5.37 -1.43
C PHE A 188 10.93 -6.02 -0.98
N LEU A 189 10.43 -7.02 -1.70
CA LEU A 189 9.21 -7.75 -1.32
C LEU A 189 9.41 -8.54 -0.03
N GLY A 190 10.57 -9.18 0.12
CA GLY A 190 10.96 -9.90 1.34
C GLY A 190 10.86 -9.01 2.58
N SER A 191 11.29 -7.74 2.50
CA SER A 191 11.19 -6.80 3.62
C SER A 191 9.75 -6.53 4.07
N GLY A 192 8.79 -6.53 3.13
CA GLY A 192 7.36 -6.44 3.44
C GLY A 192 6.86 -7.69 4.16
N PHE A 193 7.13 -8.87 3.58
CA PHE A 193 6.71 -10.15 4.17
C PHE A 193 7.34 -10.41 5.55
N MET A 194 8.57 -9.93 5.77
CA MET A 194 9.23 -10.01 7.08
C MET A 194 8.49 -9.22 8.17
N GLN A 195 7.74 -8.16 7.82
CA GLN A 195 6.90 -7.42 8.76
C GLN A 195 5.67 -8.26 9.16
N SER A 196 5.08 -9.01 8.23
CA SER A 196 4.00 -9.97 8.53
C SER A 196 4.46 -11.03 9.52
N ILE A 197 5.66 -11.59 9.29
CA ILE A 197 6.26 -12.61 10.18
C ILE A 197 6.47 -12.03 11.59
N ASP A 198 7.03 -10.82 11.70
CA ASP A 198 7.21 -10.14 12.98
C ASP A 198 5.88 -9.87 13.69
N MET A 199 4.88 -9.37 12.96
CA MET A 199 3.56 -9.07 13.51
C MET A 199 2.91 -10.33 14.09
N VAL A 200 2.93 -11.43 13.33
CA VAL A 200 2.34 -12.69 13.77
C VAL A 200 3.06 -13.21 15.00
N ALA A 201 4.40 -13.27 14.98
CA ALA A 201 5.21 -13.77 16.09
C ALA A 201 5.01 -12.97 17.37
N ASP A 202 5.08 -11.63 17.30
CA ASP A 202 4.88 -10.75 18.46
C ASP A 202 3.46 -10.89 19.03
N THR A 203 2.45 -11.03 18.16
CA THR A 203 1.05 -11.17 18.59
C THR A 203 0.77 -12.49 19.31
N ILE A 204 1.41 -13.59 18.88
CA ILE A 204 1.26 -14.91 19.53
C ILE A 204 2.29 -15.15 20.65
N GLY A 205 3.19 -14.19 20.89
CA GLY A 205 4.20 -14.27 21.95
C GLY A 205 5.33 -15.27 21.67
N VAL A 206 5.73 -15.43 20.41
CA VAL A 206 6.83 -16.30 19.99
C VAL A 206 8.07 -15.48 19.66
N GLU A 207 9.21 -15.88 20.22
CA GLU A 207 10.52 -15.32 19.86
C GLU A 207 11.00 -15.95 18.54
N LEU A 208 11.41 -15.09 17.60
CA LEU A 208 11.97 -15.52 16.32
C LEU A 208 13.49 -15.62 16.40
N ASP A 209 14.06 -16.53 15.62
CA ASP A 209 15.48 -16.50 15.33
C ASP A 209 15.87 -15.16 14.69
N SER A 210 17.13 -14.74 14.88
CA SER A 210 17.61 -13.45 14.39
C SER A 210 17.63 -13.33 12.86
N GLU A 211 17.59 -14.45 12.14
CA GLU A 211 17.68 -14.51 10.68
C GLU A 211 16.31 -14.82 10.06
N LYS A 212 15.82 -13.92 9.19
CA LYS A 212 14.71 -14.20 8.28
C LYS A 212 15.24 -14.31 6.86
N ARG A 213 14.80 -15.32 6.12
CA ARG A 213 15.34 -15.65 4.80
C ARG A 213 14.35 -15.30 3.69
N ALA A 214 14.87 -14.69 2.63
CA ALA A 214 14.21 -14.58 1.34
C ALA A 214 15.05 -15.33 0.31
N LEU A 215 14.48 -16.32 -0.34
CA LEU A 215 15.19 -17.25 -1.22
C LEU A 215 14.60 -17.21 -2.63
N HIS A 216 15.45 -17.43 -3.63
CA HIS A 216 15.10 -17.54 -5.05
C HIS A 216 15.67 -18.88 -5.56
N GLU A 217 15.12 -19.98 -5.07
CA GLU A 217 15.55 -21.35 -5.42
C GLU A 217 15.17 -21.70 -6.87
#